data_AF-A0A0F3QEC0-F1
#
_entry.id   AF-A0A0F3QEC0-F1
#
_cell.length_a   1.000
_cell.length_b   1.000
_cell.length_c   1.000
_cell.angle_alpha   90.00
_cell.angle_beta   90.00
_cell.angle_gamma   90.00
#
_symmetry.space_group_name_H-M   'P 1'
#
loop_
_entity.id
_entity.type
_entity.pdbx_description
1 polymer ?
#
loop_
_entity_poly.entity_id
_entity_poly.type
_entity_poly.pdbx_seq_one_letter_code
_entity_poly.pdbx_strand_id
1 'polypeptide(L)'
;MILLGAEFLAMMLIVIYVGAVAVLFLFVIMMLDMHFNKAIMQLKEKPILSIFVSLIMFADLVVIILLGTKNIHFSSDLSFAIASDVSNTKAIGKILYTDFMIPFQIAGLILFVAMIGCITLTLRKRDGVKRQNISKQLSHNKENAVLMTKPLINKGIENIKYE
;
A
#
# COMPACT_ATOMS: atom_id res chain seq x y z
N MET A 1 0.92 14.69 20.59
CA MET A 1 -0.09 13.65 20.93
C MET A 1 -0.10 13.40 22.43
N ILE A 2 0.98 12.87 23.02
CA ILE A 2 1.06 12.62 24.48
C ILE A 2 0.82 13.90 25.28
N LEU A 3 1.53 15.00 24.95
CA LEU A 3 1.35 16.30 25.62
C LEU A 3 -0.05 16.91 25.43
N LEU A 4 -0.80 16.45 24.43
CA LEU A 4 -2.17 16.90 24.13
C LEU A 4 -3.23 15.98 24.77
N GLY A 5 -2.85 15.03 25.63
CA GLY A 5 -3.78 14.06 26.25
C GLY A 5 -4.25 12.94 25.31
N ALA A 6 -3.66 12.82 24.11
CA ALA A 6 -4.00 11.82 23.10
C ALA A 6 -3.06 10.60 23.16
N GLU A 7 -3.05 9.89 24.28
CA GLU A 7 -2.13 8.78 24.56
C GLU A 7 -2.32 7.58 23.62
N PHE A 8 -3.56 7.12 23.42
CA PHE A 8 -3.85 5.96 22.58
C PHE A 8 -3.41 6.19 21.13
N LEU A 9 -3.69 7.37 20.59
CA LEU A 9 -3.34 7.72 19.21
C LEU A 9 -1.83 7.90 19.03
N ALA A 10 -1.12 8.38 20.07
CA ALA A 10 0.33 8.42 20.08
C ALA A 10 0.94 7.02 19.95
N MET A 11 0.44 6.06 20.74
CA MET A 11 0.94 4.68 20.72
C MET A 11 0.62 4.00 19.39
N MET A 12 -0.58 4.22 18.84
CA MET A 12 -0.97 3.70 17.53
C MET A 12 -0.05 4.23 16.41
N LEU A 13 0.33 5.51 16.45
CA LEU A 13 1.24 6.11 15.47
C LEU A 13 2.59 5.38 15.46
N ILE A 14 3.15 5.09 16.64
CA ILE A 14 4.42 4.36 16.74
C ILE A 14 4.27 2.95 16.16
N VAL A 15 3.22 2.20 16.55
CA VAL A 15 3.02 0.82 16.10
C VAL A 15 2.83 0.73 14.59
N ILE A 16 1.98 1.59 14.00
CA ILE A 16 1.63 1.49 12.57
C ILE A 16 2.69 2.17 11.71
N TYR A 17 3.00 3.43 12.00
CA TYR A 17 3.86 4.22 11.11
C TYR A 17 5.32 3.81 11.24
N VAL A 18 5.82 3.73 12.46
CA VAL A 18 7.22 3.35 12.71
C VAL A 18 7.38 1.82 12.65
N GLY A 19 6.47 1.07 13.27
CA GLY A 19 6.59 -0.39 13.38
C GLY A 19 6.31 -1.14 12.08
N ALA A 20 5.23 -0.81 11.36
CA ALA A 20 4.84 -1.54 10.16
C ALA A 20 5.32 -0.83 8.88
N VAL A 21 4.94 0.43 8.69
CA VAL A 21 5.14 1.14 7.41
C VAL A 21 6.62 1.42 7.15
N ALA A 22 7.32 2.06 8.09
CA ALA A 22 8.73 2.40 7.91
C ALA A 22 9.61 1.16 7.76
N VAL A 23 9.32 0.09 8.51
CA VAL A 23 10.05 -1.20 8.41
C VAL A 23 9.80 -1.87 7.05
N LEU A 24 8.57 -1.87 6.53
CA LEU A 24 8.28 -2.36 5.18
C LEU A 24 9.08 -1.58 4.14
N PHE A 25 9.11 -0.24 4.24
CA PHE A 25 9.92 0.59 3.35
C PHE A 25 11.41 0.27 3.47
N LEU A 26 11.92 0.03 4.67
CA LEU A 26 13.32 -0.37 4.87
C LEU A 26 13.64 -1.67 4.13
N PHE A 27 12.78 -2.68 4.21
CA PHE A 27 12.95 -3.91 3.43
C PHE A 27 12.94 -3.66 1.93
N VAL A 28 12.01 -2.83 1.44
CA VAL A 28 11.89 -2.51 0.01
C VAL A 28 13.13 -1.78 -0.48
N ILE A 29 13.60 -0.76 0.24
CA ILE A 29 14.78 0.03 -0.14
C ILE A 29 16.04 -0.84 -0.09
N MET A 30 16.16 -1.74 0.88
CA MET A 30 17.33 -2.63 0.97
C MET A 30 17.36 -3.69 -0.14
N MET A 31 16.20 -4.22 -0.53
CA MET A 31 16.10 -5.21 -1.61
C MET A 31 16.27 -4.56 -2.99
N LEU A 32 15.85 -3.30 -3.13
CA LEU A 32 15.94 -2.56 -4.38
C LEU A 32 17.30 -1.86 -4.49
N ASP A 33 18.19 -2.43 -5.29
CA ASP A 33 19.50 -1.82 -5.59
C ASP A 33 19.35 -0.62 -6.56
N MET A 34 18.94 0.52 -6.01
CA MET A 34 18.75 1.75 -6.78
C MET A 34 20.09 2.42 -7.08
N HIS A 35 20.65 2.10 -8.24
CA HIS A 35 21.67 2.93 -8.84
C HIS A 35 21.04 4.21 -9.36
N PHE A 36 21.21 5.32 -8.64
CA PHE A 36 20.83 6.67 -9.12
C PHE A 36 21.68 7.02 -10.35
N ASN A 37 21.29 6.50 -11.51
CA ASN A 37 21.94 6.78 -12.75
C ASN A 37 21.81 8.29 -13.02
N LYS A 38 22.92 8.90 -13.43
CA LYS A 38 23.07 10.33 -13.78
C LYS A 38 22.07 10.81 -14.85
N ALA A 39 21.24 9.93 -15.43
CA ALA A 39 20.14 10.24 -16.33
C ALA A 39 19.03 11.11 -15.70
N ILE A 40 18.80 11.04 -14.38
CA ILE A 40 17.82 11.93 -13.71
C ILE A 40 18.34 13.38 -13.61
N MET A 41 19.65 13.59 -13.70
CA MET A 41 20.27 14.92 -13.63
C MET A 41 19.96 15.78 -14.87
N GLN A 42 19.58 15.16 -16.00
CA GLN A 42 19.24 15.86 -17.24
C GLN A 42 17.77 16.33 -17.31
N LEU A 43 16.88 15.86 -16.43
CA LEU A 43 15.52 16.40 -16.29
C LEU A 43 15.43 17.58 -15.30
N LYS A 44 16.58 18.07 -14.81
CA LYS A 44 16.65 19.17 -13.84
C LYS A 44 16.46 20.55 -14.49
N GLU A 45 15.51 20.67 -15.41
CA GLU A 45 15.17 21.98 -15.97
C GLU A 45 13.86 22.50 -15.34
N LYS A 46 14.07 23.51 -14.49
CA LYS A 46 13.09 24.38 -13.79
C LYS A 46 12.63 23.95 -12.38
N PRO A 47 13.56 23.74 -11.42
CA PRO A 47 13.20 23.72 -9.99
C PRO A 47 12.57 25.04 -9.51
N ILE A 48 12.69 26.11 -10.31
CA ILE A 48 12.09 27.41 -10.03
C ILE A 48 10.57 27.32 -9.91
N LEU A 49 9.90 26.54 -10.77
CA LEU A 49 8.43 26.45 -10.76
C LEU A 49 7.94 25.74 -9.50
N SER A 50 8.57 24.63 -9.10
CA SER A 50 8.24 23.94 -7.85
C SER A 50 8.48 24.80 -6.63
N ILE A 51 9.55 25.60 -6.62
CA ILE A 51 9.86 26.54 -5.53
C ILE A 51 8.80 27.64 -5.47
N PHE A 52 8.44 28.23 -6.61
CA PHE A 52 7.39 29.26 -6.67
C PHE A 52 6.03 28.72 -6.17
N VAL A 53 5.64 27.52 -6.60
CA VAL A 53 4.37 26.89 -6.15
C VAL A 53 4.41 26.58 -4.65
N SER A 54 5.51 26.03 -4.14
CA SER A 54 5.65 25.75 -2.70
C SER A 54 5.63 27.04 -1.88
N LEU A 55 6.24 28.12 -2.37
CA LEU A 55 6.26 29.41 -1.69
C LEU A 55 4.86 30.02 -1.63
N ILE A 56 4.09 29.93 -2.72
CA ILE A 56 2.71 30.42 -2.78
C ILE A 56 1.81 29.64 -1.82
N MET A 57 1.91 28.32 -1.78
CA MET A 57 1.14 27.48 -0.85
C MET A 57 1.51 27.76 0.61
N PHE A 58 2.80 27.99 0.89
CA PHE A 58 3.24 28.37 2.22
C PHE A 58 2.73 29.76 2.62
N ALA A 59 2.81 30.74 1.72
CA ALA A 59 2.29 32.08 1.96
C ALA A 59 0.77 32.05 2.20
N ASP A 60 0.02 31.26 1.44
CA ASP A 60 -1.42 31.09 1.61
C ASP A 60 -1.76 30.52 3.01
N LEU A 61 -1.06 29.47 3.44
CA LEU A 61 -1.21 28.93 4.80
C LEU A 61 -0.92 29.98 5.89
N VAL A 62 0.14 30.78 5.72
CA VAL A 62 0.50 31.84 6.68
C VAL A 62 -0.59 32.92 6.73
N VAL A 63 -1.12 33.33 5.58
CA VAL A 63 -2.22 34.31 5.50
C VAL A 63 -3.48 33.76 6.17
N ILE A 64 -3.83 32.49 5.92
CA ILE A 64 -4.97 31.81 6.56
C ILE A 64 -4.79 31.77 8.09
N ILE A 65 -3.61 31.46 8.58
CA ILE A 65 -3.35 31.40 10.04
C ILE A 65 -3.42 32.81 10.66
N LEU A 66 -2.84 33.83 10.02
CA LEU A 66 -2.79 35.20 10.56
C LEU A 66 -4.11 35.96 10.47
N LEU A 67 -4.86 35.78 9.37
CA LEU A 67 -6.14 36.48 9.14
C LEU A 67 -7.34 35.65 9.56
N GLY A 68 -7.31 34.33 9.34
CA GLY A 68 -8.41 33.42 9.64
C GLY A 68 -8.69 33.27 11.14
N THR A 69 -7.69 33.46 11.99
CA THR A 69 -7.84 33.36 13.45
C THR A 69 -8.54 34.57 14.08
N LYS A 70 -8.61 35.72 13.40
CA LYS A 70 -9.22 36.95 13.96
C LYS A 70 -10.74 36.85 14.16
N ASN A 71 -11.42 36.00 13.41
CA ASN A 71 -12.88 35.80 13.47
C ASN A 71 -13.27 34.47 14.14
N ILE A 72 -12.30 33.71 14.65
CA ILE A 72 -12.58 32.47 15.38
C ILE A 72 -12.78 32.85 16.85
N HIS A 73 -14.05 33.02 17.22
CA HIS A 73 -14.43 33.00 18.63
C HIS A 73 -14.20 31.59 19.16
N PHE A 74 -13.05 31.37 19.80
CA PHE A 74 -12.86 30.19 20.64
C PHE A 74 -13.88 30.29 21.77
N SER A 75 -15.00 29.60 21.62
CA SER A 75 -15.93 29.37 22.71
C SER A 75 -15.13 28.69 23.83
N SER A 76 -14.95 29.37 24.95
CA SER A 76 -14.27 28.83 26.14
C SER A 76 -14.96 27.58 26.72
N ASP A 77 -16.18 27.28 26.25
CA ASP A 77 -16.93 26.05 26.56
C ASP A 77 -16.38 24.82 25.84
N LEU A 78 -15.50 24.98 24.84
CA LEU A 78 -14.67 23.90 24.30
C LEU A 78 -13.42 23.73 25.16
N SER A 79 -13.58 23.72 26.48
CA SER A 79 -12.61 23.05 27.32
C SER A 79 -12.70 21.58 26.92
N PHE A 80 -11.74 21.14 26.10
CA PHE A 80 -11.42 19.73 25.89
C PHE A 80 -10.85 19.15 27.20
N ALA A 81 -11.56 19.35 28.31
CA ALA A 81 -11.38 18.62 29.53
C ALA A 81 -11.93 17.24 29.22
N ILE A 82 -11.05 16.39 28.69
CA ILE A 82 -11.22 14.95 28.82
C ILE A 82 -11.49 14.75 30.31
N ALA A 83 -12.72 14.41 30.66
CA ALA A 83 -13.04 14.03 32.03
C ALA A 83 -12.01 12.97 32.42
N SER A 84 -11.19 13.26 33.43
CA SER A 84 -10.02 12.45 33.81
C SER A 84 -10.38 11.00 34.14
N ASP A 85 -11.67 10.72 34.34
CA ASP A 85 -12.20 9.41 34.69
C ASP A 85 -12.40 8.45 33.51
N VAL A 86 -12.33 8.93 32.25
CA VAL A 86 -12.51 8.06 31.09
C VAL A 86 -11.22 7.93 30.29
N SER A 87 -10.68 6.71 30.24
CA SER A 87 -9.54 6.37 29.37
C SER A 87 -9.81 6.73 27.91
N ASN A 88 -8.84 7.36 27.26
CA ASN A 88 -8.93 7.79 25.87
C ASN A 88 -9.27 6.61 24.92
N THR A 89 -8.70 5.43 25.17
CA THR A 89 -9.01 4.20 24.42
C THR A 89 -10.48 3.83 24.49
N LYS A 90 -11.09 3.95 25.68
CA LYS A 90 -12.51 3.63 25.88
C LYS A 90 -13.41 4.65 25.19
N ALA A 91 -13.06 5.93 25.26
CA ALA A 91 -13.81 7.00 24.61
C ALA A 91 -13.82 6.84 23.07
N ILE A 92 -12.65 6.61 22.47
CA ILE A 92 -12.53 6.36 21.02
C ILE A 92 -13.27 5.08 20.64
N GLY A 93 -13.09 4.00 21.41
CA GLY A 93 -13.79 2.74 21.15
C GLY A 93 -15.31 2.89 21.13
N LYS A 94 -15.88 3.64 22.09
CA LYS A 94 -17.33 3.88 22.13
C LYS A 94 -17.82 4.53 20.83
N ILE A 95 -17.20 5.64 20.44
CA ILE A 95 -17.59 6.40 19.23
C ILE A 95 -17.39 5.57 17.96
N LEU A 96 -16.30 4.80 17.89
CA LEU A 96 -15.94 3.99 16.73
C LEU A 96 -16.93 2.85 16.49
N TYR A 97 -17.46 2.25 17.57
CA TYR A 97 -18.43 1.17 17.49
C TYR A 97 -19.91 1.62 17.50
N THR A 98 -20.21 2.86 17.92
CA THR A 98 -21.59 3.38 17.86
C THR A 98 -21.82 4.22 16.60
N ASP A 99 -21.08 5.31 16.44
CA ASP A 99 -21.39 6.35 15.47
C ASP A 99 -20.66 6.10 14.15
N PHE A 100 -19.42 5.58 14.22
CA PHE A 100 -18.57 5.30 13.07
C PHE A 100 -18.49 3.81 12.71
N MET A 101 -19.51 3.04 13.04
CA MET A 101 -19.56 1.60 12.75
C MET A 101 -19.38 1.30 11.25
N ILE A 102 -20.05 2.07 10.37
CA ILE A 102 -19.99 1.85 8.92
C ILE A 102 -18.58 2.15 8.36
N PRO A 103 -17.96 3.33 8.62
CA PRO A 103 -16.58 3.58 8.22
C PRO A 103 -15.59 2.55 8.76
N PHE A 104 -15.78 2.07 9.99
CA PHE A 104 -14.93 1.04 10.58
C PHE A 104 -15.00 -0.29 9.79
N GLN A 105 -16.20 -0.73 9.40
CA GLN A 105 -16.37 -1.91 8.56
C GLN A 105 -15.74 -1.74 7.18
N ILE A 106 -15.89 -0.56 6.56
CA ILE A 106 -15.27 -0.26 5.27
C ILE A 106 -13.74 -0.29 5.38
N ALA A 107 -13.16 0.24 6.45
CA ALA A 107 -11.71 0.16 6.70
C ALA A 107 -11.25 -1.31 6.81
N GLY A 108 -12.03 -2.17 7.46
CA GLY A 108 -11.78 -3.62 7.51
C GLY A 108 -11.79 -4.27 6.12
N LEU A 109 -12.75 -3.91 5.26
CA LEU A 109 -12.79 -4.38 3.87
C LEU A 109 -11.59 -3.88 3.06
N ILE A 110 -11.16 -2.63 3.26
CA ILE A 110 -9.97 -2.09 2.59
C ILE A 110 -8.73 -2.88 2.98
N LEU A 111 -8.54 -3.19 4.27
CA LEU A 111 -7.42 -4.01 4.74
C LEU A 111 -7.47 -5.43 4.16
N PHE A 112 -8.67 -6.02 4.07
CA PHE A 112 -8.86 -7.34 3.47
C PHE A 112 -8.49 -7.36 1.99
N VAL A 113 -8.97 -6.38 1.22
CA VAL A 113 -8.62 -6.22 -0.20
C VAL A 113 -7.13 -5.96 -0.38
N ALA A 114 -6.51 -5.14 0.48
CA ALA A 114 -5.07 -4.89 0.44
C ALA A 114 -4.25 -6.17 0.66
N MET A 115 -4.67 -7.04 1.58
CA MET A 115 -4.03 -8.34 1.81
C MET A 115 -4.12 -9.24 0.56
N ILE A 116 -5.31 -9.38 -0.04
CA ILE A 116 -5.50 -10.16 -1.27
C ILE A 116 -4.66 -9.58 -2.41
N GLY A 117 -4.66 -8.26 -2.57
CA GLY A 117 -3.85 -7.56 -3.57
C GLY A 117 -2.36 -7.85 -3.41
N CYS A 118 -1.83 -7.75 -2.19
CA CYS A 118 -0.43 -8.03 -1.91
C CYS A 118 -0.06 -9.49 -2.23
N ILE A 119 -0.87 -10.46 -1.79
CA ILE A 119 -0.60 -11.89 -2.03
C ILE A 119 -0.63 -12.21 -3.53
N THR A 120 -1.64 -11.73 -4.25
CA THR A 120 -1.79 -12.02 -5.68
C THR A 120 -0.67 -11.39 -6.52
N LEU A 121 -0.18 -10.21 -6.14
CA LEU A 121 0.96 -9.55 -6.81
C LEU A 121 2.31 -10.22 -6.52
N THR A 122 2.50 -10.73 -5.31
CA THR A 122 3.78 -11.37 -4.89
C THR A 122 3.85 -12.86 -5.20
N LEU A 123 2.72 -13.50 -5.53
CA LEU A 123 2.66 -14.92 -5.85
C LEU A 123 3.35 -15.21 -7.20
N ARG A 124 4.63 -15.55 -7.13
CA ARG A 124 5.42 -15.95 -8.30
C ARG A 124 5.05 -17.36 -8.75
N LYS A 125 4.53 -17.49 -9.97
CA LYS A 125 4.45 -18.79 -10.64
C LYS A 125 5.85 -19.17 -11.15
N ARG A 126 6.28 -20.39 -10.85
CA ARG A 126 7.55 -20.93 -11.35
C ARG A 126 7.33 -21.55 -12.73
N ASP A 127 7.92 -20.95 -13.75
CA ASP A 127 7.90 -21.48 -15.11
C ASP A 127 8.74 -22.76 -15.18
N GLY A 128 8.32 -23.70 -16.04
CA GLY A 128 8.97 -25.01 -16.21
C GLY A 128 8.48 -26.12 -15.27
N VAL A 129 7.57 -25.81 -14.33
CA VAL A 129 6.91 -26.86 -13.53
C VAL A 129 5.77 -27.47 -14.34
N LYS A 130 5.95 -28.72 -14.78
CA LYS A 130 4.89 -29.50 -15.43
C LYS A 130 3.75 -29.69 -14.42
N ARG A 131 2.57 -29.14 -14.74
CA ARG A 131 1.35 -29.36 -13.96
C ARG A 131 0.48 -30.38 -14.69
N GLN A 132 -0.15 -31.26 -13.93
CA GLN A 132 -1.12 -32.21 -14.47
C GLN A 132 -2.37 -31.44 -14.90
N ASN A 133 -2.80 -31.62 -16.15
CA ASN A 133 -4.12 -31.21 -16.60
C ASN A 133 -4.98 -32.47 -16.74
N ILE A 134 -5.84 -32.69 -15.73
CA ILE A 134 -6.65 -33.90 -15.59
C ILE A 134 -7.55 -34.09 -16.81
N SER A 135 -8.20 -33.03 -17.27
CA SER A 135 -9.09 -33.07 -18.43
C SER A 135 -8.36 -33.54 -19.69
N LYS A 136 -7.15 -33.01 -19.94
CA LYS A 136 -6.31 -33.39 -21.09
C LYS A 136 -5.80 -34.82 -20.98
N GLN A 137 -5.53 -35.30 -19.77
CA GLN A 137 -5.03 -36.66 -19.53
C GLN A 137 -6.13 -37.71 -19.67
N LEU A 138 -7.37 -37.37 -19.34
CA LEU A 138 -8.55 -38.21 -19.54
C LEU A 138 -9.02 -38.23 -21.00
N SER A 139 -8.85 -37.14 -21.75
CA SER A 139 -9.23 -37.07 -23.17
C SER A 139 -8.23 -37.76 -24.12
N HIS A 140 -7.33 -38.59 -23.59
CA HIS A 140 -6.28 -39.26 -24.36
C HIS A 140 -6.84 -40.48 -25.10
N ASN A 141 -7.07 -40.34 -26.41
CA ASN A 141 -7.57 -41.40 -27.30
C ASN A 141 -6.46 -41.93 -28.22
N LYS A 142 -6.68 -43.11 -28.83
CA LYS A 142 -5.73 -43.76 -29.76
C LYS A 142 -5.25 -42.84 -30.89
N GLU A 143 -6.09 -41.91 -31.34
CA GLU A 143 -5.78 -40.93 -32.39
C GLU A 143 -4.76 -39.86 -31.95
N ASN A 144 -4.78 -39.46 -30.67
CA ASN A 144 -3.93 -38.40 -30.11
C ASN A 144 -2.76 -38.97 -29.27
N ALA A 145 -2.63 -40.29 -29.19
CA ALA A 145 -1.60 -40.96 -28.40
C ALA A 145 -0.23 -40.96 -29.06
N VAL A 146 -0.18 -40.95 -30.39
CA VAL A 146 1.06 -41.10 -31.15
C VAL A 146 1.18 -39.99 -32.19
N LEU A 147 2.21 -39.18 -32.06
CA LEU A 147 2.58 -38.16 -33.05
C LEU A 147 3.72 -38.72 -33.92
N MET A 148 3.39 -39.06 -35.17
CA MET A 148 4.39 -39.43 -36.16
C MET A 148 5.08 -38.16 -36.69
N THR A 149 6.31 -37.91 -36.27
CA THR A 149 7.11 -36.78 -36.77
C THR A 149 8.27 -37.31 -37.61
N LYS A 150 8.66 -36.54 -38.64
CA LYS A 150 9.85 -36.82 -39.45
C LYS A 150 11.00 -35.94 -38.92
N PRO A 151 11.92 -36.49 -38.12
CA PRO A 151 13.04 -35.71 -37.60
C PRO A 151 14.05 -35.39 -38.71
N LEU A 152 14.68 -34.23 -38.60
CA LEU A 152 15.85 -33.88 -39.39
C LEU A 152 17.06 -34.64 -38.85
N ILE A 153 17.93 -35.12 -39.74
CA ILE A 153 19.16 -35.84 -39.38
C ILE A 153 20.03 -34.92 -38.49
N ASN A 154 20.51 -35.45 -37.35
CA ASN A 154 21.31 -34.75 -36.33
C ASN A 154 20.61 -33.61 -35.54
N LYS A 155 19.28 -33.52 -35.54
CA LYS A 155 18.54 -32.64 -34.61
C LYS A 155 17.60 -33.44 -33.72
N GLY A 156 17.62 -33.15 -32.42
CA GLY A 156 16.62 -33.64 -31.46
C GLY A 156 15.24 -33.06 -31.79
N ILE A 157 14.17 -33.77 -31.42
CA ILE A 157 12.80 -33.30 -31.65
C ILE A 157 12.40 -32.32 -30.54
N GLU A 158 13.01 -31.14 -30.55
CA GLU A 158 12.89 -30.15 -29.47
C GLU A 158 11.65 -29.24 -29.61
N ASN A 159 11.02 -29.21 -30.78
CA ASN A 159 9.92 -28.30 -31.12
C ASN A 159 8.53 -28.96 -31.17
N ILE A 160 8.34 -30.15 -30.61
CA ILE A 160 6.98 -30.68 -30.43
C ILE A 160 6.34 -29.93 -29.26
N LYS A 161 5.43 -29.01 -29.57
CA LYS A 161 4.48 -28.52 -28.58
C LYS A 161 3.60 -29.70 -28.19
N TYR A 162 3.82 -30.24 -27.00
CA TYR A 162 2.95 -31.22 -26.37
C TYR A 162 1.66 -30.51 -25.90
N GLU A 163 0.86 -30.01 -26.85
CA GLU A 163 -0.46 -29.39 -26.59
C GLU A 163 -1.49 -30.36 -26.07
#